data_AF-A0A267GAF1-F1
#
_entry.id   AF-A0A267GAF1-F1
#
_cell.length_a   1.000
_cell.length_b   1.000
_cell.length_c   1.000
_cell.angle_alpha   90.00
_cell.angle_beta   90.00
_cell.angle_gamma   90.00
#
_symmetry.space_group_name_H-M   'P 1'
#
loop_
_entity.id
_entity.type
_entity.pdbx_description
1 polymer ?
#
loop_
_entity_poly.entity_id
_entity_poly.type
_entity_poly.pdbx_seq_one_letter_code
_entity_poly.pdbx_strand_id
1 'polypeptide(L)'
;LLESGTSLHWEEALFKISGTRQISAKPLLDYFAPLQAYIAAKNKENGVSVGWGNNCPPDDWYKSASQLGSLSACQVFALAAIACFTVRLIRH
;
A
#
# COMPACT_ATOMS: atom_id res chain seq x y z
N LEU A 1 1.99 18.38 28.63
CA LEU A 1 1.12 17.68 27.65
C LEU A 1 1.12 16.18 27.86
N LEU A 2 2.29 15.53 27.79
CA LEU A 2 2.42 14.09 28.04
C LEU A 2 2.21 13.71 29.52
N GLU A 3 2.39 14.65 30.45
CA GLU A 3 2.15 14.45 31.89
C GLU A 3 0.72 14.05 32.23
N SER A 4 -0.27 14.47 31.42
CA SER A 4 -1.67 14.14 31.68
C SER A 4 -2.05 12.72 31.24
N GLY A 5 -1.24 12.04 30.43
CA GLY A 5 -1.50 10.67 29.98
C GLY A 5 -2.95 10.44 29.54
N THR A 6 -3.61 9.44 30.14
CA THR A 6 -5.03 9.10 29.91
C THR A 6 -6.01 9.79 30.86
N SER A 7 -5.52 10.66 31.76
CA SER A 7 -6.38 11.31 32.77
C SER A 7 -7.30 12.40 32.20
N LEU A 8 -7.00 12.90 31.01
CA LEU A 8 -7.83 13.88 30.30
C LEU A 8 -8.47 13.25 29.07
N HIS A 9 -9.69 13.68 28.74
CA HIS A 9 -10.29 13.32 27.47
C HIS A 9 -9.40 13.83 26.32
N TRP A 10 -9.30 13.06 25.24
CA TRP A 10 -8.35 13.33 24.15
C TRP A 10 -8.56 14.74 23.52
N GLU A 11 -9.80 15.24 23.49
CA GLU A 11 -10.13 16.60 23.03
C GLU A 11 -9.53 17.70 23.92
N GLU A 12 -9.47 17.47 25.24
CA GLU A 12 -8.87 18.40 26.19
C GLU A 12 -7.35 18.43 26.06
N ALA A 13 -6.76 17.25 25.88
CA ALA A 13 -5.34 17.12 25.60
C ALA A 13 -4.98 17.82 24.28
N LEU A 14 -5.79 17.62 23.23
CA LEU A 14 -5.63 18.29 21.93
C LEU A 14 -5.75 19.82 22.07
N PHE A 15 -6.77 20.31 22.79
CA PHE A 15 -6.99 21.73 23.01
C PHE A 15 -5.80 22.42 23.66
N LYS A 16 -5.11 21.76 24.60
CA LYS A 16 -3.88 22.28 25.21
C LYS A 16 -2.71 22.44 24.23
N ILE A 17 -2.71 21.74 23.10
CA ILE A 17 -1.64 21.85 22.07
C ILE A 17 -2.04 22.82 20.97
N SER A 18 -3.21 22.60 20.38
CA SER A 18 -3.63 23.26 19.15
C SER A 18 -4.57 24.45 19.39
N GLY A 19 -5.08 24.61 20.61
CA GLY A 19 -6.17 25.55 20.90
C GLY A 19 -7.52 25.10 20.33
N THR A 20 -7.63 23.88 19.80
CA THR A 20 -8.85 23.33 19.18
C THR A 20 -9.28 22.04 19.85
N ARG A 21 -10.60 21.84 20.01
CA ARG A 21 -11.16 20.54 20.46
C ARG A 21 -11.48 19.59 19.31
N GLN A 22 -11.48 20.10 18.08
CA GLN A 22 -11.76 19.34 16.86
C GLN A 22 -10.46 19.01 16.12
N ILE A 23 -10.37 17.77 15.61
CA ILE A 23 -9.30 17.35 14.71
C ILE A 23 -9.51 17.97 13.33
N SER A 24 -8.44 18.50 12.74
CA SER A 24 -8.42 19.02 11.38
C SER A 24 -7.32 18.35 10.56
N ALA A 25 -7.64 17.94 9.34
CA ALA A 25 -6.65 17.43 8.38
C ALA A 25 -5.83 18.56 7.73
N LYS A 26 -6.19 19.84 7.96
CA LYS A 26 -5.56 20.99 7.30
C LYS A 26 -4.04 21.04 7.48
N PRO A 27 -3.46 20.89 8.67
CA PRO A 27 -1.99 20.94 8.83
C PRO A 27 -1.27 19.85 8.04
N LEU A 28 -1.89 18.67 7.89
CA LEU A 28 -1.34 17.57 7.10
C LEU A 28 -1.37 17.89 5.60
N LEU A 29 -2.48 18.44 5.10
CA LEU A 29 -2.61 18.87 3.71
C LEU A 29 -1.65 20.02 3.39
N ASP A 30 -1.53 20.99 4.28
CA ASP A 30 -0.62 22.14 4.11
C ASP A 30 0.84 21.67 4.05
N TYR A 31 1.23 20.69 4.87
CA TYR A 31 2.57 20.10 4.84
C TYR A 31 2.90 19.44 3.49
N PHE A 32 1.95 18.70 2.90
CA PHE A 32 2.14 17.99 1.63
C PHE A 32 1.76 18.81 0.38
N ALA A 33 1.28 20.04 0.53
CA ALA A 33 0.83 20.86 -0.60
C ALA A 33 1.88 21.02 -1.73
N PRO A 34 3.18 21.26 -1.44
CA PRO A 34 4.19 21.33 -2.50
C PRO A 34 4.37 20.01 -3.26
N LEU A 35 4.34 18.89 -2.54
CA LEU A 35 4.44 17.56 -3.15
C LEU A 35 3.22 17.25 -4.01
N GLN A 36 2.03 17.60 -3.54
CA GLN A 36 0.79 17.44 -4.29
C GLN A 36 0.84 18.22 -5.62
N ALA A 37 1.32 19.47 -5.59
CA ALA A 37 1.48 20.29 -6.79
C ALA A 37 2.49 19.67 -7.77
N TYR A 38 3.62 19.17 -7.27
CA TYR A 38 4.63 18.50 -8.09
C TYR A 38 4.09 17.23 -8.78
N ILE A 39 3.42 16.35 -8.02
CA ILE A 39 2.84 15.12 -8.56
C ILE A 39 1.74 15.43 -9.58
N ALA A 40 0.91 16.44 -9.33
CA ALA A 40 -0.14 16.84 -10.28
C ALA A 40 0.45 17.32 -11.62
N ALA A 41 1.53 18.12 -11.58
CA ALA A 41 2.25 18.54 -12.78
C ALA A 41 2.85 17.34 -13.54
N LYS A 42 3.53 16.43 -12.82
CA LYS A 42 4.14 15.25 -13.42
C LYS A 42 3.14 14.26 -14.00
N ASN A 43 2.00 14.05 -13.35
CA ASN A 43 0.93 13.22 -13.90
C ASN A 43 0.38 13.82 -15.20
N LYS A 44 0.23 15.14 -15.27
CA LYS A 44 -0.21 15.83 -16.48
C LYS A 44 0.81 15.73 -17.61
N GLU A 45 2.10 15.95 -17.32
CA GLU A 45 3.20 15.80 -18.28
C GLU A 45 3.26 14.39 -18.88
N ASN A 46 3.05 13.37 -18.04
CA ASN A 46 3.15 11.96 -18.44
C ASN A 46 1.82 11.36 -18.93
N GLY A 47 0.73 12.15 -18.98
CA GLY A 47 -0.59 11.65 -19.39
C GLY A 47 -1.16 10.56 -18.47
N VAL A 48 -0.82 10.58 -17.18
CA VAL A 48 -1.26 9.57 -16.21
C VAL A 48 -2.73 9.75 -15.88
N SER A 49 -3.53 8.69 -16.04
CA SER A 49 -4.91 8.64 -15.55
C SER A 49 -4.93 8.49 -14.03
N VAL A 50 -5.49 9.46 -13.32
CA VAL A 50 -5.59 9.46 -11.86
C VAL A 50 -6.88 8.77 -11.42
N GLY A 51 -6.78 7.89 -10.42
CA GLY A 51 -7.90 7.14 -9.88
C GLY A 51 -7.94 5.70 -10.39
N TRP A 52 -9.06 5.04 -10.16
CA TRP A 52 -9.27 3.63 -10.50
C TRP A 52 -10.49 3.52 -11.41
N GLY A 53 -10.47 2.59 -12.36
CA GLY A 53 -11.64 2.29 -13.19
C GLY A 53 -12.75 1.59 -12.40
N ASN A 54 -13.97 1.57 -12.92
CA ASN A 54 -15.14 0.98 -12.26
C ASN A 54 -15.01 -0.54 -11.98
N ASN A 55 -14.10 -1.23 -12.67
CA ASN A 55 -13.82 -2.65 -12.52
C ASN A 55 -12.50 -2.93 -11.78
N CYS A 56 -12.02 -1.97 -10.99
CA CYS A 56 -10.82 -2.08 -10.17
C CYS A 56 -11.20 -2.05 -8.68
N PRO A 57 -10.90 -3.11 -7.89
CA PRO A 57 -10.32 -4.39 -8.31
C PRO A 57 -11.34 -5.28 -9.05
N PRO A 58 -10.91 -6.27 -9.84
CA PRO A 58 -11.83 -7.21 -10.50
C PRO A 58 -12.74 -7.92 -9.49
N ASP A 59 -14.00 -8.22 -9.85
CA ASP A 59 -14.98 -8.86 -8.94
C ASP A 59 -14.51 -10.20 -8.36
N ASP A 60 -13.50 -10.82 -8.98
CA ASP A 60 -12.88 -12.09 -8.58
C ASP A 60 -11.45 -11.95 -8.01
N TRP A 61 -11.03 -10.74 -7.59
CA TRP A 61 -9.67 -10.46 -7.12
C TRP A 61 -9.18 -11.30 -5.93
N TYR A 62 -10.09 -11.91 -5.16
CA TYR A 62 -9.77 -12.79 -4.02
C TYR A 62 -9.51 -14.26 -4.43
N LYS A 63 -9.88 -14.67 -5.66
CA LYS A 63 -9.67 -16.05 -6.14
C LYS A 63 -8.21 -16.34 -6.44
N SER A 64 -7.46 -15.35 -6.91
CA SER A 64 -6.02 -15.45 -7.17
C SER A 64 -5.20 -15.73 -5.90
N ALA A 65 -5.64 -15.24 -4.73
CA ALA A 65 -5.01 -15.55 -3.44
C ALA A 65 -5.19 -17.03 -3.02
N SER A 66 -6.31 -17.66 -3.39
CA SER A 66 -6.59 -19.06 -3.06
C SER A 66 -5.80 -20.07 -3.90
N GLN A 67 -5.33 -19.69 -5.10
CA GLN A 67 -4.57 -20.60 -5.99
C GLN A 67 -3.12 -20.85 -5.55
N LEU A 68 -2.54 -19.99 -4.72
CA LEU A 68 -1.20 -20.23 -4.13
C LEU A 68 -1.20 -21.35 -3.08
N GLY A 69 -2.38 -21.73 -2.56
CA GLY A 69 -2.53 -22.85 -1.62
C GLY A 69 -2.71 -24.22 -2.29
N SER A 70 -2.88 -24.29 -3.62
CA SER A 70 -3.27 -25.52 -4.33
C SER A 70 -2.16 -26.16 -5.19
N LEU A 71 -0.93 -25.64 -5.16
CA LEU A 71 0.20 -26.36 -5.75
C LEU A 71 0.44 -27.61 -4.90
N SER A 72 -0.03 -28.77 -5.39
CA SER A 72 0.33 -30.04 -4.77
C SER A 72 1.84 -30.20 -4.84
N ALA A 73 2.43 -30.81 -3.80
CA ALA A 73 3.88 -31.03 -3.72
C ALA A 73 4.46 -31.66 -5.00
N CYS A 74 3.67 -32.44 -5.74
CA CYS A 74 4.03 -33.04 -7.01
C CYS A 74 4.46 -32.03 -8.09
N GLN A 75 3.86 -30.83 -8.14
CA GLN A 75 4.21 -29.81 -9.16
C GLN A 75 5.52 -29.08 -8.86
N VAL A 76 5.90 -28.96 -7.57
CA VAL A 76 7.17 -28.35 -7.15
C VAL A 76 8.36 -29.26 -7.49
N PHE A 77 8.19 -30.57 -7.31
CA PHE A 77 9.23 -31.55 -7.64
C PHE A 77 9.45 -31.70 -9.16
N ALA A 78 8.39 -31.60 -9.98
CA ALA A 78 8.51 -31.68 -11.43
C ALA A 78 9.31 -30.49 -12.01
N LEU A 79 9.07 -29.27 -11.53
CA LEU A 79 9.82 -28.07 -11.98
C LEU A 79 11.26 -28.06 -11.47
N ALA A 80 11.52 -28.51 -10.25
CA ALA A 80 12.88 -28.65 -9.71
C ALA A 80 13.71 -29.70 -10.47
N ALA A 81 13.09 -30.81 -10.90
CA ALA A 81 13.75 -31.83 -11.71
C ALA A 81 14.12 -31.31 -13.11
N ILE A 82 13.23 -30.55 -13.75
CA ILE A 82 13.49 -29.94 -15.07
C ILE A 82 14.60 -28.89 -14.98
N ALA A 83 14.59 -28.03 -13.96
CA ALA A 83 15.64 -27.03 -13.73
C ALA A 83 17.01 -27.68 -13.45
N CYS A 84 17.06 -28.80 -12.71
CA CYS A 84 18.29 -29.55 -12.49
C CYS A 84 18.80 -30.25 -13.78
N PHE A 85 17.91 -30.68 -14.68
CA PHE A 85 18.31 -31.33 -15.93
C PHE A 85 18.87 -30.33 -16.95
N THR A 86 18.29 -29.12 -17.04
CA THR A 86 18.78 -28.07 -17.94
C THR A 86 20.12 -27.50 -17.49
N VAL A 87 20.34 -27.29 -16.19
CA VAL A 87 21.63 -26.84 -15.65
C VAL A 87 22.74 -27.88 -15.87
N ARG A 88 22.40 -29.17 -15.88
CA ARG A 88 23.37 -30.26 -16.13
C ARG A 88 23.69 -30.43 -17.62
N LEU A 89 22.77 -30.10 -18.53
CA LEU A 89 22.99 -30.17 -19.99
C LEU A 89 23.80 -28.99 -20.55
N ILE A 90 23.86 -27.85 -19.86
CA ILE A 90 24.63 -26.67 -20.27
C ILE A 90 26.12 -26.79 -19.89
N ARG A 91 26.48 -27.78 -19.06
CA ARG A 91 27.84 -27.95 -18.51
C ARG A 91 28.64 -29.09 -19.15
N HIS A 92 28.20 -29.59 -20.30
CA HIS A 92 28.92 -30.51 -21.20
C HIS A 92 29.11 -29.83 -22.56
#